data_AF-A0A3D3X0Z3-F1
#
_entry.id   AF-A0A3D3X0Z3-F1
#
_cell.length_a   1.000
_cell.length_b   1.000
_cell.length_c   1.000
_cell.angle_alpha   90.00
_cell.angle_beta   90.00
_cell.angle_gamma   90.00
#
_symmetry.space_group_name_H-M   'P 1'
#
loop_
_entity.id
_entity.type
_entity.pdbx_description
1 polymer ?
#
loop_
_entity_poly.entity_id
_entity_poly.type
_entity_poly.pdbx_seq_one_letter_code
_entity_poly.pdbx_strand_id
1 'polypeptide(L)' 'MANINSRGNTSGAKSTDPNTEISLDFVRQIVIEDVKAGKNGGRVHTRWPPEPNGYIHIGHAKTILLNHGIATEFGGKFNL' A
#
# COMPACT_ATOMS: atom_id res chain seq x y z
N MET A 1 0.81 -32.11 23.38
CA MET A 1 -0.59 -31.81 23.01
C MET A 1 -0.57 -30.68 22.00
N ALA A 2 -1.23 -30.88 20.85
CA ALA A 2 -1.08 -30.07 19.65
C ALA A 2 -1.83 -28.73 19.70
N ASN A 3 -1.32 -27.82 18.88
CA ASN A 3 -1.72 -26.45 18.58
C ASN A 3 -3.09 -26.35 17.88
N ILE A 4 -3.87 -25.30 18.19
CA ILE A 4 -5.05 -24.88 17.41
C ILE A 4 -5.16 -23.35 17.43
N ASN A 5 -4.82 -22.72 16.29
CA ASN A 5 -5.40 -21.51 15.68
C ASN A 5 -4.39 -20.96 14.65
N SER A 6 -4.27 -21.49 13.43
CA SER A 6 -5.17 -21.37 12.26
C SER A 6 -5.39 -19.93 11.76
N ARG A 7 -4.68 -19.63 10.66
CA ARG A 7 -5.01 -18.74 9.52
C ARG A 7 -4.74 -17.24 9.66
N GLY A 8 -3.45 -16.88 9.54
CA GLY A 8 -3.06 -15.65 8.87
C GLY A 8 -3.12 -15.86 7.36
N ASN A 9 -3.94 -15.08 6.65
CA ASN A 9 -3.89 -15.00 5.18
C ASN A 9 -2.87 -13.93 4.79
N THR A 10 -1.59 -14.30 4.78
CA THR A 10 -0.53 -13.54 4.09
C THR A 10 -0.45 -14.06 2.66
N SER A 11 -1.15 -13.41 1.74
CA SER A 11 -1.08 -13.70 0.30
C SER A 11 -0.95 -12.40 -0.48
N GLY A 12 0.30 -11.94 -0.63
CA GLY A 12 0.69 -10.81 -1.47
C GLY A 12 2.18 -10.94 -1.81
N ALA A 13 2.49 -11.94 -2.63
CA ALA A 13 3.72 -12.19 -3.38
C ALA A 13 5.08 -11.92 -2.70
N LYS A 14 5.77 -13.02 -2.35
CA LYS A 14 7.22 -13.08 -2.16
C LYS A 14 7.95 -12.70 -3.46
N SER A 15 8.87 -11.74 -3.39
CA SER A 15 10.00 -11.64 -4.32
C SER A 15 11.20 -12.38 -3.72
N THR A 16 11.36 -13.66 -4.08
CA THR A 16 12.53 -14.48 -3.76
C THR A 16 13.56 -14.36 -4.89
N ASP A 17 14.16 -13.19 -5.04
CA ASP A 17 15.37 -12.98 -5.84
C ASP A 17 16.29 -12.00 -5.07
N PRO A 18 17.50 -12.42 -4.65
CA PRO A 18 18.39 -11.57 -3.85
C PRO A 18 19.05 -10.42 -4.64
N ASN A 19 18.70 -10.25 -5.93
CA ASN A 19 19.27 -9.23 -6.82
C ASN A 19 18.22 -8.45 -7.63
N THR A 20 16.94 -8.49 -7.23
CA THR A 20 15.95 -7.55 -7.75
C THR A 20 15.87 -6.39 -6.76
N GLU A 21 16.74 -5.41 -6.94
CA GLU A 21 16.50 -4.05 -6.45
C GLU A 21 15.13 -3.64 -6.99
N ILE A 22 14.08 -3.79 -6.19
CA ILE A 22 12.75 -3.31 -6.54
C ILE A 22 12.93 -1.80 -6.67
N SER A 23 13.00 -1.32 -7.91
CA SER A 23 13.01 0.11 -8.17
C SER A 23 11.69 0.66 -7.62
N LEU A 24 11.76 1.18 -6.39
CA LEU A 24 10.63 1.81 -5.73
C LEU A 24 10.26 3.03 -6.57
N ASP A 25 8.95 3.20 -6.85
CA ASP A 25 8.51 4.46 -7.42
C ASP A 25 8.81 5.61 -6.45
N PHE A 26 8.92 6.82 -7.00
CA PHE A 26 9.27 8.01 -6.25
C PHE A 26 8.27 8.31 -5.11
N VAL A 27 7.00 7.91 -5.22
CA VAL A 27 5.99 8.12 -4.18
C VAL A 27 6.32 7.26 -2.97
N ARG A 28 6.66 5.99 -3.17
CA ARG A 28 7.09 5.09 -2.09
C ARG A 28 8.37 5.57 -1.42
N GLN A 29 9.32 6.08 -2.19
CA GLN A 29 10.56 6.67 -1.64
C GLN A 29 10.25 7.83 -0.69
N ILE A 30 9.39 8.77 -1.13
CA ILE A 30 8.96 9.90 -0.30
C ILE A 30 8.24 9.43 0.96
N VAL A 31 7.33 8.45 0.85
CA VAL A 31 6.60 7.91 2.02
C VAL A 31 7.56 7.25 3.02
N ILE A 32 8.56 6.49 2.55
CA ILE A 32 9.58 5.88 3.41
C ILE A 32 10.36 6.95 4.17
N GLU A 33 10.79 8.01 3.48
CA GLU A 33 11.52 9.12 4.10
C GLU A 33 10.66 9.85 5.13
N ASP A 34 9.41 10.17 4.80
CA ASP A 34 8.48 10.83 5.72
C ASP A 34 8.17 9.97 6.95
N VAL A 35 8.00 8.65 6.78
CA VAL A 35 7.79 7.71 7.90
C VAL A 35 9.03 7.61 8.77
N LYS A 36 10.23 7.52 8.18
CA LYS A 36 11.51 7.51 8.92
C LYS A 36 11.74 8.82 9.68
N ALA A 37 11.33 9.95 9.12
CA ALA A 37 11.37 11.25 9.77
C ALA A 37 10.32 11.42 10.89
N GLY A 38 9.44 10.44 11.10
CA GLY A 38 8.38 10.49 12.12
C GLY A 38 7.24 11.46 11.79
N LYS A 39 7.14 11.90 10.53
CA LYS A 39 6.09 12.83 10.08
C LYS A 39 4.72 12.19 10.28
N ASN A 40 3.72 13.00 10.64
CA ASN A 40 2.35 12.55 10.94
C ASN A 40 2.26 11.47 12.04
N GLY A 41 3.30 11.33 12.87
CA GLY A 41 3.41 10.27 13.88
C GLY A 41 3.67 8.89 13.26
N GLY A 42 4.32 8.84 12.09
CA GLY A 42 4.57 7.61 11.33
C GLY A 42 3.32 7.04 10.63
N ARG A 43 2.22 7.78 10.62
CA ARG A 43 0.96 7.32 10.02
C ARG A 43 0.90 7.66 8.53
N VAL A 44 0.54 6.67 7.73
CA VAL A 44 0.25 6.83 6.30
C VAL A 44 -1.27 6.80 6.10
N HIS A 45 -1.83 7.80 5.42
CA HIS A 45 -3.25 7.84 5.07
C HIS A 45 -3.40 8.35 3.65
N THR A 46 -3.85 7.49 2.73
CA THR A 46 -4.07 7.81 1.32
C THR A 46 -5.56 7.96 1.01
N ARG A 47 -5.88 8.61 -0.11
CA ARG A 47 -7.27 8.74 -0.58
C ARG A 47 -7.36 8.75 -2.08
N TRP A 48 -8.45 8.23 -2.61
CA TRP A 48 -8.84 8.39 -4.01
C TRP A 48 -10.20 9.09 -4.05
N PRO A 49 -10.27 10.40 -4.36
CA PRO A 49 -11.52 11.16 -4.34
C PRO A 49 -12.08 11.33 -5.77
N PRO A 50 -12.82 10.36 -6.32
CA PRO A 50 -13.44 10.52 -7.63
C PRO A 50 -14.57 11.54 -7.56
N GLU A 51 -14.74 12.31 -8.63
CA GLU A 51 -15.96 13.08 -8.77
C GLU A 51 -17.14 12.13 -9.07
N PRO A 52 -18.31 12.32 -8.43
CA PRO A 52 -19.46 11.42 -8.58
C PRO A 52 -20.23 11.63 -9.91
N ASN A 53 -19.55 12.13 -10.95
CA ASN A 53 -20.15 12.55 -12.22
C ASN A 53 -19.84 11.61 -13.40
N GLY A 54 -19.10 10.53 -13.20
CA GLY A 54 -18.70 9.63 -14.28
C GLY A 54 -18.45 8.19 -13.85
N TYR A 55 -18.42 7.27 -14.82
CA TYR A 55 -18.09 5.87 -14.59
C TYR A 55 -16.59 5.64 -14.49
N ILE A 56 -16.23 4.67 -13.64
CA ILE A 56 -14.85 4.27 -13.46
C ILE A 56 -14.39 3.47 -14.68
N HIS A 57 -13.25 3.87 -15.27
CA HIS A 57 -12.61 3.13 -16.36
C HIS A 57 -11.26 2.56 -15.91
N ILE A 58 -10.62 1.75 -16.77
CA ILE A 58 -9.38 1.03 -16.45
C ILE A 58 -8.22 1.94 -15.99
N GLY A 59 -8.21 3.21 -16.40
CA GLY A 59 -7.20 4.18 -15.96
C GLY A 59 -7.27 4.46 -14.45
N HIS A 60 -8.47 4.46 -13.87
CA HIS A 60 -8.65 4.63 -12.43
C HIS A 60 -8.13 3.44 -11.62
N ALA A 61 -8.06 2.24 -12.20
CA ALA A 61 -7.50 1.09 -11.52
C ALA A 61 -6.07 1.37 -11.04
N LYS A 62 -5.27 2.10 -11.82
CA LYS A 62 -3.89 2.46 -11.45
C LYS A 62 -3.84 3.32 -10.20
N THR A 63 -4.64 4.38 -10.13
CA THR A 63 -4.61 5.31 -8.99
C THR A 63 -5.22 4.69 -7.74
N ILE A 64 -6.30 3.90 -7.87
CA ILE A 64 -6.90 3.16 -6.76
C ILE A 64 -5.88 2.17 -6.17
N LEU A 65 -5.30 1.31 -7.01
CA LEU A 65 -4.35 0.28 -6.56
C LEU A 65 -3.07 0.89 -5.99
N LEU A 66 -2.57 1.99 -6.55
CA LEU A 66 -1.41 2.69 -6.01
C LEU A 66 -1.69 3.23 -4.61
N ASN A 67 -2.79 3.98 -4.42
CA ASN A 67 -3.12 4.59 -3.14
C ASN A 67 -3.43 3.53 -2.07
N HIS A 68 -4.22 2.52 -2.42
CA HIS A 68 -4.53 1.41 -1.52
C HIS A 68 -3.28 0.58 -1.19
N GLY A 69 -2.44 0.31 -2.19
CA GLY A 69 -1.18 -0.43 -2.02
C GLY A 69 -0.26 0.24 -1.02
N ILE A 70 -0.02 1.55 -1.18
CA ILE A 70 0.79 2.34 -0.24
C ILE A 70 0.17 2.29 1.17
N ALA A 71 -1.13 2.53 1.33
CA ALA A 71 -1.74 2.45 2.66
C ALA A 71 -1.57 1.05 3.29
N THR A 72 -1.71 -0.02 2.51
CA THR A 72 -1.57 -1.40 3.00
C THR A 72 -0.12 -1.73 3.39
N GLU A 73 0.85 -1.35 2.55
CA GLU A 73 2.28 -1.59 2.77
C GLU A 73 2.80 -0.96 4.06
N PHE A 74 2.30 0.23 4.42
CA PHE A 74 2.70 0.97 5.61
C PHE A 74 1.74 0.81 6.81
N GLY A 75 0.77 -0.11 6.76
CA GLY A 75 -0.21 -0.31 7.84
C GLY A 75 -1.12 0.90 8.10
N GLY A 76 -1.30 1.73 7.07
CA GLY A 76 -2.08 2.96 7.06
C GLY A 76 -3.56 2.76 6.77
N LYS A 77 -4.25 3.87 6.45
CA LYS A 77 -5.67 3.89 6.05
C LYS A 77 -5.83 4.41 4.62
N PHE A 78 -6.87 3.94 3.95
CA PHE A 78 -7.27 4.40 2.62
C PHE A 78 -8.72 4.87 2.65
N ASN A 79 -8.96 6.08 2.15
CA ASN A 79 -10.32 6.61 1.96
C ASN A 79 -10.72 6.55 0.47
N LEU A 80 -11.98 6.19 0.24
CA LEU A 80 -12.65 6.24 -1.06
C LEU A 80 -13.55 7.48 -1.14
#